data_AF-A0A7C3GG80-F1
#
_entry.id   AF-A0A7C3GG80-F1
#
_cell.length_a   1.000
_cell.length_b   1.000
_cell.length_c   1.000
_cell.angle_alpha   90.00
_cell.angle_beta   90.00
_cell.angle_gamma   90.00
#
_symmetry.space_group_name_H-M   'P 1'
#
loop_
_entity.id
_entity.type
_entity.pdbx_description
1 polymer ?
#
loop_
_entity_poly.entity_id
_entity_poly.type
_entity_poly.pdbx_seq_one_letter_code
_entity_poly.pdbx_strand_id
1 'polypeptide(L)'
;MRISRRAFALLLLPAGAAWADLESVKAEQNLYKRARKAMENANAALDAAREAYLAGDLEQTNARLEEVEDSVRLAYDSLQATGRKPRKIAKHYK
;
A
#
# COMPACT_ATOMS: atom_id res chain seq x y z
N MET A 1 10.70 -50.76 -12.10
CA MET A 1 11.05 -49.39 -12.53
C MET A 1 9.81 -48.52 -12.33
N ARG A 2 9.76 -47.58 -11.37
CA ARG A 2 10.21 -46.17 -11.51
C ARG A 2 9.52 -45.53 -12.74
N ILE A 3 8.61 -44.56 -12.66
CA ILE A 3 8.65 -43.29 -11.92
C ILE A 3 7.21 -42.76 -11.69
N SER A 4 6.98 -42.34 -10.46
CA SER A 4 5.92 -41.45 -9.96
C SER A 4 5.80 -40.14 -10.74
N ARG A 5 4.59 -39.71 -11.06
CA ARG A 5 4.30 -38.31 -11.46
C ARG A 5 3.15 -37.78 -10.61
N ARG A 6 3.48 -37.37 -9.39
CA ARG A 6 2.61 -36.50 -8.59
C ARG A 6 2.41 -35.23 -9.40
N ALA A 7 1.17 -34.97 -9.83
CA ALA A 7 0.80 -33.72 -10.46
C ALA A 7 0.99 -32.60 -9.43
N PHE A 8 2.10 -31.88 -9.53
CA PHE A 8 2.38 -30.70 -8.75
C PHE A 8 1.60 -29.57 -9.41
N ALA A 9 0.38 -29.31 -8.92
CA ALA A 9 -0.38 -28.14 -9.30
C ALA A 9 0.37 -26.91 -8.75
N LEU A 10 1.09 -26.23 -9.63
CA LEU A 10 1.75 -24.96 -9.34
C LEU A 10 0.65 -23.92 -9.13
N LEU A 11 0.33 -23.67 -7.86
CA LEU A 11 -0.55 -22.59 -7.44
C LEU A 11 0.16 -21.28 -7.77
N LEU A 12 -0.27 -20.63 -8.86
CA LEU A 12 0.19 -19.31 -9.25
C LEU A 12 -0.28 -18.31 -8.17
N LEU A 13 0.63 -17.84 -7.32
CA LEU A 13 0.36 -16.74 -6.40
C LEU A 13 0.08 -15.48 -7.23
N PRO A 14 -1.02 -14.73 -7.00
CA PRO A 14 -1.28 -13.52 -7.75
C PRO A 14 -0.38 -12.40 -7.20
N ALA A 15 0.76 -12.17 -7.86
CA ALA A 15 1.66 -11.04 -7.60
C ALA A 15 1.05 -9.66 -8.00
N GLY A 16 -0.20 -9.61 -8.48
CA GLY A 16 -0.79 -8.43 -9.11
C GLY A 16 -1.66 -7.53 -8.23
N ALA A 17 -1.86 -7.84 -6.94
CA ALA A 17 -2.79 -7.07 -6.11
C ALA A 17 -2.21 -5.74 -5.59
N ALA A 18 -0.88 -5.59 -5.54
CA ALA A 18 -0.24 -4.45 -4.89
C ALA A 18 -0.55 -3.11 -5.57
N TRP A 19 -0.51 -3.05 -6.90
CA TRP A 19 -0.57 -1.78 -7.64
C TRP A 19 -2.00 -1.31 -7.90
N ALA A 20 -2.96 -2.23 -7.81
CA ALA A 20 -4.38 -1.91 -8.06
C ALA A 20 -4.98 -1.07 -6.93
N ASP A 21 -4.46 -1.20 -5.71
CA ASP A 21 -5.05 -0.55 -4.54
C ASP A 21 -4.79 0.95 -4.53
N LEU A 22 -3.56 1.43 -4.76
CA LEU A 22 -3.28 2.87 -4.76
C LEU A 22 -3.91 3.62 -5.94
N GLU A 23 -4.03 3.00 -7.12
CA GLU A 23 -4.74 3.63 -8.25
C GLU A 23 -6.20 3.95 -7.91
N SER A 24 -6.87 3.05 -7.16
CA SER A 24 -8.22 3.30 -6.67
C SER A 24 -8.27 4.46 -5.66
N VAL A 25 -7.23 4.62 -4.85
CA VAL A 25 -7.10 5.74 -3.90
C VAL A 25 -6.89 7.05 -4.65
N LYS A 26 -6.06 7.09 -5.69
CA LYS A 26 -5.81 8.29 -6.51
C LYS A 26 -7.11 8.86 -7.11
N ALA A 27 -8.06 7.99 -7.45
CA ALA A 27 -9.36 8.39 -8.01
C ALA A 27 -10.32 9.08 -7.01
N GLU A 28 -10.08 9.00 -5.70
CA GLU A 28 -10.91 9.65 -4.69
C GLU A 28 -10.85 11.18 -4.85
N GLN A 29 -11.96 11.86 -5.13
CA GLN A 29 -11.95 13.31 -5.38
C GLN A 29 -11.78 14.14 -4.09
N ASN A 30 -12.30 13.67 -2.97
CA ASN A 30 -12.20 14.41 -1.71
C ASN A 30 -10.79 14.26 -1.12
N LEU A 31 -10.02 15.34 -1.09
CA LEU A 31 -8.62 15.35 -0.66
C LEU A 31 -8.40 14.78 0.76
N TYR A 32 -9.30 15.04 1.71
CA TYR A 32 -9.19 14.47 3.06
C TYR A 32 -9.43 12.96 3.07
N LYS A 33 -10.45 12.51 2.33
CA LYS A 33 -10.72 11.08 2.18
C LYS A 33 -9.59 10.38 1.43
N ARG A 34 -9.02 11.04 0.40
CA ARG A 34 -7.87 10.53 -0.35
C ARG A 34 -6.67 10.35 0.56
N ALA A 35 -6.31 11.37 1.35
CA ALA A 35 -5.21 11.28 2.29
C ALA A 35 -5.40 10.16 3.32
N ARG A 36 -6.62 10.00 3.85
CA ARG A 36 -6.95 8.92 4.77
C ARG A 36 -6.80 7.54 4.12
N LYS A 37 -7.42 7.33 2.95
CA LYS A 37 -7.32 6.07 2.20
C LYS A 37 -5.89 5.73 1.80
N ALA A 38 -5.09 6.74 1.46
CA ALA A 38 -3.68 6.55 1.16
C ALA A 38 -2.90 6.05 2.38
N MET A 39 -3.14 6.60 3.58
CA MET A 39 -2.53 6.07 4.81
C MET A 39 -3.04 4.66 5.17
N GLU A 40 -4.31 4.35 4.91
CA GLU A 40 -4.85 2.99 5.05
C GLU A 40 -4.14 2.00 4.12
N ASN A 41 -3.88 2.40 2.86
CA ASN A 41 -3.09 1.62 1.90
C ASN A 41 -1.64 1.44 2.36
N ALA A 42 -0.99 2.50 2.84
CA ALA A 42 0.38 2.44 3.35
C ALA A 42 0.51 1.42 4.50
N ASN A 43 -0.45 1.36 5.41
CA ASN A 43 -0.45 0.36 6.48
C ASN A 43 -0.57 -1.07 5.93
N ALA A 44 -1.52 -1.31 5.03
CA ALA A 44 -1.71 -2.64 4.42
C ALA A 44 -0.46 -3.08 3.62
N ALA A 45 0.15 -2.16 2.87
CA ALA A 45 1.38 -2.40 2.13
C ALA A 45 2.56 -2.69 3.08
N LEU A 46 2.66 -2.02 4.22
CA LEU A 46 3.69 -2.28 5.22
C LEU A 46 3.54 -3.66 5.87
N ASP A 47 2.31 -4.07 6.20
CA ASP A 47 2.02 -5.42 6.69
C ASP A 47 2.43 -6.48 5.65
N ALA A 48 2.07 -6.28 4.37
CA ALA A 48 2.48 -7.16 3.28
C ALA A 48 4.00 -7.18 3.05
N ALA A 49 4.68 -6.03 3.19
CA ALA A 49 6.15 -5.94 3.09
C ALA A 49 6.82 -6.78 4.18
N ARG A 50 6.28 -6.71 5.40
CA ARG A 50 6.74 -7.52 6.54
C ARG A 50 6.55 -9.02 6.26
N GLU A 51 5.39 -9.43 5.76
CA GLU A 51 5.14 -10.83 5.42
C GLU A 51 6.10 -11.35 4.34
N ALA A 52 6.31 -10.58 3.27
CA ALA A 52 7.26 -10.92 2.21
C ALA A 52 8.70 -11.02 2.74
N TYR A 53 9.10 -10.10 3.61
CA TYR A 53 10.43 -10.11 4.22
C TYR A 53 10.65 -11.36 5.08
N LEU A 54 9.66 -11.74 5.88
CA LEU A 54 9.69 -12.95 6.70
C LEU A 54 9.73 -14.24 5.84
N ALA A 55 9.18 -14.19 4.62
CA ALA A 55 9.26 -15.27 3.65
C ALA A 55 10.59 -15.31 2.86
N GLY A 56 11.46 -14.32 3.04
CA GLY A 56 12.72 -14.18 2.29
C GLY A 56 12.55 -13.64 0.87
N ASP A 57 11.36 -13.14 0.52
CA ASP A 57 11.06 -12.59 -0.80
C ASP A 57 11.38 -11.09 -0.85
N LEU A 58 12.66 -10.78 -1.04
CA LEU A 58 13.15 -9.38 -1.05
C LEU A 58 12.63 -8.56 -2.23
N GLU A 59 12.32 -9.20 -3.37
CA GLU A 59 11.73 -8.52 -4.52
C GLU A 59 10.33 -8.01 -4.14
N GLN A 60 9.50 -8.89 -3.57
CA GLN A 60 8.18 -8.51 -3.10
C GLN A 60 8.25 -7.53 -1.92
N THR A 61 9.21 -7.66 -1.00
CA THR A 61 9.45 -6.68 0.06
C THR A 61 9.68 -5.28 -0.51
N ASN A 62 10.61 -5.14 -1.47
CA ASN A 62 10.92 -3.85 -2.08
C ASN A 62 9.70 -3.25 -2.79
N ALA A 63 9.00 -4.05 -3.61
CA ALA A 63 7.80 -3.59 -4.30
C ALA A 63 6.71 -3.08 -3.33
N ARG A 64 6.55 -3.72 -2.16
CA ARG A 64 5.59 -3.27 -1.14
C ARG A 64 6.07 -2.03 -0.40
N LEU A 65 7.37 -1.86 -0.20
CA LEU A 65 7.91 -0.64 0.40
C LEU A 65 7.81 0.57 -0.55
N GLU A 66 7.95 0.36 -1.87
CA GLU A 66 7.66 1.40 -2.86
C GLU A 66 6.19 1.85 -2.80
N GLU A 67 5.26 0.90 -2.67
CA GLU A 67 3.84 1.19 -2.47
C GLU A 67 3.57 2.00 -1.17
N VAL A 68 4.31 1.71 -0.10
CA VAL A 68 4.26 2.50 1.15
C VAL A 68 4.71 3.94 0.89
N GLU A 69 5.85 4.14 0.22
CA GLU A 69 6.37 5.46 -0.11
C GLU A 69 5.36 6.27 -0.95
N ASP A 70 4.83 5.66 -2.01
CA ASP A 70 3.87 6.28 -2.90
C ASP A 70 2.57 6.66 -2.20
N SER A 71 2.10 5.80 -1.29
CA SER A 71 0.92 6.04 -0.48
C SER A 71 1.11 7.20 0.50
N VAL A 72 2.25 7.23 1.21
CA VAL A 72 2.58 8.31 2.14
C VAL A 72 2.72 9.64 1.40
N ARG A 73 3.38 9.63 0.24
CA ARG A 73 3.52 10.82 -0.62
C ARG A 73 2.16 11.32 -1.10
N LEU A 74 1.29 10.43 -1.58
CA LEU A 74 -0.07 10.81 -1.98
C LEU A 74 -0.86 11.43 -0.83
N ALA A 75 -0.73 10.89 0.39
CA ALA A 75 -1.37 11.45 1.58
C ALA A 75 -0.88 12.86 1.87
N TYR A 76 0.44 13.06 1.86
CA TYR A 76 1.07 14.36 2.06
C TYR A 76 0.59 15.39 1.02
N ASP A 77 0.67 15.05 -0.28
CA ASP A 77 0.28 15.93 -1.36
C ASP A 77 -1.21 16.28 -1.30
N SER A 78 -2.06 15.31 -0.98
CA SER A 78 -3.50 15.52 -0.81
C SER A 78 -3.80 16.51 0.31
N LEU A 79 -3.11 16.37 1.45
CA LEU A 79 -3.27 17.29 2.58
C LEU A 79 -2.77 18.69 2.25
N GLN A 80 -1.62 18.81 1.58
CA GLN A 80 -1.07 20.09 1.13
C GLN A 80 -2.01 20.79 0.14
N ALA A 81 -2.59 20.04 -0.80
CA ALA A 81 -3.55 20.53 -1.77
C ALA A 81 -4.86 21.05 -1.14
N THR A 82 -5.19 20.67 0.10
CA THR A 82 -6.36 21.25 0.80
C THR A 82 -6.18 22.75 1.11
N GLY A 83 -4.93 23.26 1.09
CA GLY A 83 -4.59 24.63 1.46
C GLY A 83 -4.81 24.96 2.93
N ARG A 84 -5.25 24.00 3.76
CA ARG A 84 -5.52 24.24 5.18
C ARG A 84 -4.25 24.13 5.99
N LYS A 85 -3.92 25.18 6.74
CA LYS A 85 -2.79 25.18 7.67
C LYS A 85 -3.21 24.52 8.99
N PRO A 86 -2.57 23.42 9.43
CA PRO A 86 -2.90 22.76 10.70
C PRO A 86 -2.93 23.73 11.89
N ARG A 87 -1.96 24.67 11.93
CA ARG A 87 -1.87 25.75 12.93
C ARG A 87 -3.12 26.63 13.04
N LYS A 88 -3.93 26.78 11.98
CA LYS A 88 -5.14 27.60 11.99
C LYS A 88 -6.41 26.80 12.32
N ILE A 89 -6.33 25.47 12.33
CA ILE A 89 -7.45 24.55 12.63
C ILE A 89 -7.42 24.12 14.12
N ALA A 90 -6.27 24.25 14.77
CA ALA A 90 -5.99 23.86 16.15
C ALA A 90 -6.72 24.67 17.25
N LYS A 91 -7.96 25.13 17.01
CA LYS A 91 -8.77 25.80 18.05
C LYS A 91 -9.22 24.84 19.17
N HIS A 92 -9.08 23.52 18.95
CA HIS A 92 -9.49 22.46 19.88
C HIS A 92 -8.40 21.41 20.15
N TYR A 93 -7.16 21.62 19.72
CA TYR A 93 -6.06 20.79 20.20
C TYR A 93 -5.74 21.23 21.64
N LYS A 94 -6.23 20.46 22.62
CA LYS A 94 -5.75 20.51 24.01
C LYS A 94 -4.49 19.68 24.13
#